data_AF-A0AAP3GF96-F1
#
_entry.id   AF-A0AAP3GF96-F1
#
_cell.length_a   1.000
_cell.length_b   1.000
_cell.length_c   1.000
_cell.angle_alpha   90.00
_cell.angle_beta   90.00
_cell.angle_gamma   90.00
#
_symmetry.space_group_name_H-M   'P 1'
#
loop_
_entity.id
_entity.type
_entity.pdbx_description
1 polymer ?
#
loop_
_entity_poly.entity_id
_entity_poly.type
_entity_poly.pdbx_seq_one_letter_code
_entity_poly.pdbx_strand_id
1 'polypeptide(L)'
;MEEKSISDIIEEYLKQILGESSQIEIRRSEIANHFDVVPSQINYVIKTRFTIQHGYLVQSKRGGGGYIRIERVNLLDNVDVLNSLIQAIGDSISERDAYDIVRTLYDEKLLTRREGDLMLVALSKQTLNVNDCNVEARLRARILISMLNRLRYES
;
A
#
# COMPACT_ATOMS: atom_id res chain seq x y z
N MET A 1 -17.71 13.78 -13.62
CA MET A 1 -16.24 13.71 -13.66
C MET A 1 -15.77 14.41 -12.40
N GLU A 2 -15.30 13.67 -11.40
CA GLU A 2 -14.65 14.28 -10.24
C GLU A 2 -13.34 14.93 -10.69
N GLU A 3 -13.09 16.17 -10.25
CA GLU A 3 -11.79 16.81 -10.43
C GLU A 3 -10.73 16.00 -9.68
N LYS A 4 -9.72 15.50 -10.40
CA LYS A 4 -8.59 14.80 -9.78
C LYS A 4 -7.84 15.77 -8.87
N SER A 5 -7.59 15.36 -7.63
CA SER A 5 -6.75 16.13 -6.71
C SER A 5 -5.33 16.22 -7.24
N ILE A 6 -4.59 17.28 -6.87
CA ILE A 6 -3.15 17.36 -7.14
C ILE A 6 -2.39 16.12 -6.63
N SER A 7 -2.86 15.51 -5.54
CA SER A 7 -2.29 14.26 -5.01
C SER A 7 -2.45 13.10 -5.98
N ASP A 8 -3.62 13.00 -6.63
CA ASP A 8 -3.92 11.94 -7.60
C ASP A 8 -3.10 12.14 -8.88
N ILE A 9 -2.93 13.40 -9.31
CA ILE A 9 -2.10 13.74 -10.47
C ILE A 9 -0.63 13.36 -10.23
N ILE A 10 -0.08 13.70 -9.05
CA ILE A 10 1.29 13.33 -8.69
C ILE A 10 1.44 11.81 -8.61
N GLU A 11 0.46 11.10 -8.04
CA GLU A 11 0.49 9.65 -7.98
C GLU A 11 0.52 9.02 -9.38
N GLU A 12 -0.39 9.44 -10.28
CA GLU A 12 -0.46 8.95 -11.66
C GLU A 12 0.86 9.18 -12.40
N TYR A 13 1.44 10.36 -12.23
CA TYR A 13 2.73 10.69 -12.81
C TYR A 13 3.86 9.78 -12.30
N LEU A 14 3.94 9.58 -10.98
CA LEU A 14 4.95 8.69 -10.39
C LEU A 14 4.75 7.23 -10.82
N LYS A 15 3.50 6.77 -10.92
CA LYS A 15 3.17 5.44 -11.48
C LYS A 15 3.56 5.32 -12.95
N GLN A 16 3.39 6.39 -13.74
CA GLN A 16 3.77 6.42 -15.15
C GLN A 16 5.29 6.35 -15.34
N ILE A 17 6.07 7.10 -14.54
CA ILE A 17 7.53 7.02 -14.58
C ILE A 17 8.00 5.63 -14.13
N LEU A 18 7.35 5.05 -13.12
CA LEU A 18 7.65 3.69 -12.69
C LEU A 18 7.38 2.69 -13.83
N GLY A 19 6.26 2.83 -14.55
CA GLY A 19 5.97 2.07 -15.76
C GLY A 19 6.13 0.56 -15.55
N GLU A 20 7.01 -0.05 -16.35
CA GLU A 20 7.43 -1.45 -16.22
C GLU A 20 8.74 -1.63 -15.44
N SER A 21 9.37 -0.54 -15.01
CA SER A 21 10.57 -0.60 -14.18
C SER A 21 10.23 -1.11 -12.79
N SER A 22 11.14 -1.88 -12.19
CA SER A 22 10.98 -2.36 -10.82
C SER A 22 11.16 -1.24 -9.78
N GLN A 23 11.86 -0.15 -10.13
CA GLN A 23 12.13 0.95 -9.22
C GLN A 23 12.37 2.28 -9.94
N ILE A 24 12.13 3.38 -9.22
CA ILE A 24 12.49 4.74 -9.64
C ILE A 24 13.15 5.50 -8.49
N GLU A 25 14.02 6.45 -8.83
CA GLU A 25 14.58 7.42 -7.90
C GLU A 25 14.16 8.83 -8.29
N ILE A 26 13.59 9.55 -7.33
CA ILE A 26 13.13 10.92 -7.53
C ILE A 26 13.75 11.85 -6.49
N ARG A 27 13.89 13.13 -6.86
CA ARG A 27 14.23 14.19 -5.92
C ARG A 27 12.97 14.95 -5.56
N ARG A 28 12.69 15.02 -4.26
CA ARG A 28 11.49 15.68 -3.73
C ARG A 28 11.32 17.11 -4.23
N SER A 29 12.41 17.88 -4.25
CA SER A 29 12.41 19.27 -4.72
C SER A 29 12.11 19.39 -6.20
N GLU A 30 12.60 18.47 -7.03
CA GLU A 30 12.39 18.52 -8.48
C GLU A 30 10.94 18.21 -8.83
N ILE A 31 10.35 17.18 -8.20
CA ILE A 31 8.93 16.86 -8.39
C ILE A 31 8.03 17.98 -7.85
N ALA A 32 8.36 18.54 -6.68
CA ALA A 32 7.63 19.66 -6.10
C ALA A 32 7.62 20.88 -7.03
N ASN A 33 8.78 21.24 -7.60
CA ASN A 33 8.88 22.33 -8.57
C ASN A 33 8.13 22.04 -9.88
N HIS A 34 8.15 20.79 -10.36
CA HIS A 34 7.45 20.41 -11.59
C HIS A 34 5.93 20.60 -11.49
N PHE A 35 5.35 20.30 -10.33
CA PHE A 35 3.91 20.46 -10.07
C PHE A 35 3.54 21.79 -9.42
N ASP A 36 4.50 22.70 -9.22
CA ASP A 36 4.33 23.97 -8.51
C ASP A 36 3.69 23.81 -7.11
N VAL A 37 4.20 22.83 -6.34
CA VAL A 37 3.73 22.52 -4.98
C VAL A 37 4.86 22.56 -3.96
N VAL A 38 4.50 22.64 -2.69
CA VAL A 38 5.47 22.53 -1.58
C VAL A 38 6.03 21.10 -1.46
N PRO A 39 7.30 20.92 -1.04
CA PRO A 39 7.90 19.58 -0.88
C PRO A 39 7.15 18.64 0.08
N SER A 40 6.41 19.17 1.06
CA SER A 40 5.57 18.37 1.95
C SER A 40 4.43 17.66 1.21
N GLN A 41 3.94 18.20 0.10
CA GLN A 41 2.92 17.57 -0.72
C GLN A 41 3.42 16.24 -1.30
N ILE A 42 4.67 16.21 -1.77
CA ILE A 42 5.30 14.97 -2.26
C ILE A 42 5.40 13.95 -1.14
N ASN A 43 5.79 14.37 0.07
CA ASN A 43 5.82 13.45 1.22
C ASN A 43 4.45 12.89 1.55
N TYR A 44 3.41 13.70 1.47
CA TYR A 44 2.04 13.26 1.72
C TYR A 44 1.63 12.19 0.71
N VAL A 45 1.82 12.43 -0.59
CA VAL A 45 1.53 11.47 -1.66
C VAL A 45 2.30 10.16 -1.44
N ILE A 46 3.61 10.25 -1.18
CA ILE A 46 4.45 9.08 -0.94
C ILE A 46 3.95 8.28 0.27
N LYS A 47 3.67 8.94 1.40
CA LYS A 47 3.22 8.28 2.64
C LYS A 47 1.82 7.68 2.56
N THR A 48 0.99 8.13 1.63
CA THR A 48 -0.42 7.71 1.55
C THR A 48 -0.72 6.77 0.39
N ARG A 49 0.02 6.88 -0.72
CA ARG A 49 -0.24 6.11 -1.97
C ARG A 49 0.88 5.12 -2.31
N PHE A 50 2.10 5.36 -1.84
CA PHE A 50 3.27 4.51 -2.08
C PHE A 50 3.68 3.83 -0.78
N THR A 51 2.79 2.97 -0.28
CA THR A 51 3.02 2.19 0.93
C THR A 51 3.10 0.71 0.61
N ILE A 52 3.59 -0.10 1.56
CA ILE A 52 3.68 -1.55 1.40
C ILE A 52 2.29 -2.16 1.18
N GLN A 53 1.25 -1.57 1.80
CA GLN A 53 -0.15 -1.97 1.60
C GLN A 53 -0.64 -1.76 0.17
N HIS A 54 -0.05 -0.80 -0.54
CA HIS A 54 -0.33 -0.49 -1.94
C HIS A 54 0.69 -1.12 -2.90
N GLY A 55 1.57 -2.01 -2.41
CA GLY A 55 2.54 -2.73 -3.25
C GLY A 55 3.83 -1.97 -3.53
N TYR A 56 4.18 -0.98 -2.70
CA TYR A 56 5.39 -0.18 -2.87
C TYR A 56 6.30 -0.19 -1.64
N LEU A 57 7.60 -0.36 -1.88
CA LEU A 57 8.63 -0.13 -0.88
C LEU A 57 9.27 1.23 -1.13
N VAL A 58 9.33 2.06 -0.09
CA VAL A 58 9.89 3.41 -0.19
C VAL A 58 11.09 3.57 0.72
N GLN A 59 12.20 4.01 0.15
CA GLN A 59 13.43 4.36 0.87
C GLN A 59 13.74 5.82 0.64
N SER A 60 14.32 6.49 1.64
CA SER A 60 14.71 7.90 1.50
C SER A 60 16.11 8.15 2.05
N LYS A 61 16.91 8.91 1.30
CA LYS A 61 18.23 9.40 1.72
C LYS A 61 18.17 10.90 2.00
N ARG A 62 18.64 11.32 3.17
CA ARG A 62 18.74 12.75 3.56
C ARG A 62 20.14 13.30 3.26
N GLY A 63 20.26 14.63 3.12
CA GLY A 63 21.52 15.34 2.86
C GLY A 63 21.65 15.90 1.44
N GLY A 64 22.83 16.45 1.11
CA GLY A 64 23.14 16.93 -0.25
C GLY A 64 23.05 15.78 -1.26
N GLY A 65 22.17 15.91 -2.26
CA GLY A 65 21.87 14.82 -3.21
C GLY A 65 20.89 13.76 -2.68
N GLY A 66 20.08 14.07 -1.67
CA GLY A 66 19.02 13.18 -1.18
C GLY A 66 17.98 12.82 -2.25
N TYR A 67 17.47 11.60 -2.19
CA TYR A 67 16.46 11.06 -3.10
C TYR A 67 15.43 10.23 -2.33
N ILE A 68 14.30 9.99 -2.98
CA ILE A 68 13.28 9.01 -2.61
C ILE A 68 13.34 7.91 -3.66
N ARG A 69 13.56 6.68 -3.23
CA ARG A 69 13.47 5.49 -4.08
C ARG A 69 12.13 4.81 -3.83
N ILE A 70 11.40 4.53 -4.90
CA ILE A 70 10.12 3.83 -4.88
C ILE A 70 10.32 2.55 -5.69
N GLU A 71 10.08 1.40 -5.07
CA GLU A 71 10.24 0.09 -5.68
C GLU A 71 8.88 -0.62 -5.70
N ARG A 72 8.52 -1.25 -6.83
CA ARG A 72 7.36 -2.14 -6.88
C ARG A 72 7.73 -3.45 -6.21
N VAL A 73 6.85 -3.89 -5.33
CA VAL A 73 7.10 -5.02 -4.47
C VAL A 73 6.71 -6.30 -5.21
N ASN A 74 7.66 -7.22 -5.35
CA ASN A 74 7.33 -8.59 -5.75
C ASN A 74 7.04 -9.41 -4.49
N LEU A 75 5.75 -9.57 -4.21
CA LEU A 75 5.24 -10.27 -3.03
C LEU A 75 5.44 -11.79 -3.10
N LEU A 76 5.65 -12.37 -4.30
CA LEU A 76 5.84 -13.81 -4.49
C LEU A 76 7.22 -14.30 -4.05
N ASP A 77 8.26 -13.49 -4.26
CA ASP A 77 9.65 -13.97 -4.17
C ASP A 77 10.34 -13.60 -2.86
N ASN A 78 9.65 -12.90 -1.95
CA ASN A 78 10.32 -12.32 -0.79
C ASN A 78 9.48 -12.41 0.50
N VAL A 79 9.86 -13.37 1.35
CA VAL A 79 9.29 -13.56 2.69
C VAL A 79 9.44 -12.29 3.55
N ASP A 80 10.50 -11.51 3.37
CA ASP A 80 10.74 -10.27 4.12
C ASP A 80 9.72 -9.18 3.77
N VAL A 81 9.23 -9.19 2.53
CA VAL A 81 8.15 -8.29 2.10
C VAL A 81 6.84 -8.63 2.81
N LEU A 82 6.45 -9.90 2.83
CA LEU A 82 5.23 -10.32 3.51
C LEU A 82 5.33 -10.02 5.01
N ASN A 83 6.51 -10.23 5.61
CA ASN A 83 6.78 -9.84 7.00
C ASN A 83 6.65 -8.33 7.20
N SER A 84 7.16 -7.52 6.27
CA SER A 84 7.03 -6.06 6.30
C SER A 84 5.56 -5.63 6.19
N LEU A 85 4.77 -6.30 5.35
CA LEU A 85 3.33 -6.06 5.25
C LEU A 85 2.61 -6.41 6.55
N ILE A 86 2.88 -7.58 7.14
CA ILE A 86 2.32 -8.01 8.44
C ILE A 86 2.70 -7.01 9.55
N GLN A 87 3.96 -6.56 9.59
CA GLN A 87 4.41 -5.54 10.54
C GLN A 87 3.71 -4.20 10.33
N ALA A 88 3.47 -3.81 9.07
CA ALA A 88 2.76 -2.57 8.74
C ALA A 88 1.27 -2.61 9.07
N ILE A 89 0.64 -3.79 9.06
CA ILE A 89 -0.73 -3.99 9.58
C ILE A 89 -0.74 -3.80 11.10
N GLY A 90 0.24 -4.37 11.80
CA GLY A 90 0.33 -4.30 13.26
C GLY A 90 -0.90 -4.92 13.95
N ASP A 91 -1.32 -4.32 15.05
CA ASP A 91 -2.41 -4.87 15.89
C ASP A 91 -3.81 -4.46 15.44
N SER A 92 -3.95 -3.47 14.55
CA SER A 92 -5.25 -2.93 14.15
C SER A 92 -5.23 -2.36 12.74
N ILE A 93 -6.30 -2.59 11.98
CA ILE A 93 -6.42 -2.07 10.61
C ILE A 93 -7.84 -1.60 10.31
N SER A 94 -7.95 -0.51 9.54
CA SER A 94 -9.23 -0.03 9.04
C SER A 94 -9.76 -0.95 7.93
N GLU A 95 -11.06 -0.89 7.65
CA GLU A 95 -11.65 -1.63 6.52
C GLU A 95 -11.09 -1.17 5.18
N ARG A 96 -10.82 0.13 5.04
CA ARG A 96 -10.21 0.70 3.82
C ARG A 96 -8.81 0.17 3.59
N ASP A 97 -7.94 0.23 4.60
CA ASP A 97 -6.55 -0.24 4.44
C ASP A 97 -6.52 -1.76 4.20
N ALA A 98 -7.43 -2.52 4.83
CA ALA A 98 -7.57 -3.94 4.55
C ALA A 98 -8.01 -4.21 3.10
N TYR A 99 -8.92 -3.40 2.56
CA TYR A 99 -9.31 -3.46 1.16
C TYR A 99 -8.13 -3.17 0.22
N ASP A 100 -7.33 -2.14 0.50
CA ASP A 100 -6.17 -1.77 -0.31
C ASP A 100 -5.11 -2.89 -0.33
N ILE A 101 -4.92 -3.58 0.80
CA ILE A 101 -4.07 -4.77 0.87
C ILE A 101 -4.61 -5.88 -0.02
N VAL A 102 -5.88 -6.28 0.14
CA VAL A 102 -6.46 -7.37 -0.65
C VAL A 102 -6.45 -7.06 -2.15
N ARG A 103 -6.73 -5.80 -2.51
CA ARG A 103 -6.62 -5.32 -3.88
C ARG A 103 -5.20 -5.44 -4.42
N THR A 104 -4.20 -5.03 -3.65
CA THR A 104 -2.79 -5.17 -4.04
C THR A 104 -2.42 -6.63 -4.26
N LEU A 105 -2.82 -7.54 -3.36
CA LEU A 105 -2.57 -8.97 -3.54
C LEU A 105 -3.23 -9.53 -4.82
N TYR A 106 -4.41 -9.04 -5.18
CA TYR A 106 -5.09 -9.40 -6.42
C TYR A 106 -4.40 -8.81 -7.67
N ASP A 107 -4.05 -7.52 -7.64
CA ASP A 107 -3.38 -6.83 -8.75
C ASP A 107 -2.00 -7.47 -9.05
N GLU A 108 -1.30 -7.92 -8.01
CA GLU A 108 -0.04 -8.68 -8.09
C GLU A 108 -0.25 -10.19 -8.35
N LYS A 109 -1.48 -10.62 -8.66
CA LYS A 109 -1.86 -12.00 -9.05
C LYS A 109 -1.57 -13.07 -7.99
N LEU A 110 -1.47 -12.69 -6.72
CA LEU A 110 -1.35 -13.63 -5.59
C LEU A 110 -2.69 -14.24 -5.21
N LEU A 111 -3.76 -13.52 -5.50
CA LEU A 111 -5.13 -13.94 -5.26
C LEU A 111 -5.86 -14.03 -6.59
N THR A 112 -6.69 -15.04 -6.72
CA THR A 112 -7.79 -15.02 -7.67
C THR A 112 -8.83 -14.00 -7.24
N ARG A 113 -9.64 -13.53 -8.19
CA ARG A 113 -10.76 -12.62 -7.89
C ARG A 113 -11.68 -13.19 -6.81
N ARG A 114 -11.95 -14.51 -6.88
CA ARG A 114 -12.80 -15.20 -5.93
C ARG A 114 -12.22 -15.18 -4.51
N GLU A 115 -10.93 -15.41 -4.35
CA GLU A 115 -10.28 -15.35 -3.04
C GLU A 115 -10.29 -13.92 -2.48
N GLY A 116 -9.98 -12.93 -3.32
CA GLY A 116 -10.07 -11.52 -2.94
C GLY A 116 -11.47 -11.15 -2.45
N ASP A 117 -12.52 -11.48 -3.21
CA ASP A 117 -13.91 -11.21 -2.84
C ASP A 117 -14.29 -11.87 -1.50
N LEU A 118 -13.89 -13.13 -1.28
CA LEU A 118 -14.14 -13.84 -0.02
C LEU A 118 -13.42 -13.20 1.17
N MET A 119 -12.16 -12.78 0.99
CA MET A 119 -11.41 -12.05 2.01
C MET A 119 -12.07 -10.72 2.36
N LEU A 120 -12.49 -9.94 1.36
CA LEU A 120 -13.14 -8.64 1.57
C LEU A 120 -14.45 -8.78 2.35
N VAL A 121 -15.28 -9.78 2.00
CA VAL A 121 -16.52 -10.06 2.75
C VAL A 121 -16.19 -10.39 4.20
N ALA A 122 -15.24 -11.29 4.46
CA ALA A 122 -14.86 -11.69 5.80
C ALA A 122 -14.32 -10.54 6.67
N LEU A 123 -13.64 -9.57 6.05
CA LEU A 123 -13.04 -8.41 6.72
C LEU A 123 -14.00 -7.21 6.83
N SER A 124 -15.17 -7.27 6.18
CA SER A 124 -16.09 -6.16 6.12
C SER A 124 -16.66 -5.79 7.49
N LYS A 125 -16.95 -4.50 7.70
CA LYS A 125 -17.61 -4.02 8.92
C LYS A 125 -18.95 -4.72 9.16
N GLN A 126 -19.69 -4.98 8.08
CA GLN A 126 -20.98 -5.67 8.15
C GLN A 126 -20.86 -7.12 8.62
N THR A 127 -19.79 -7.82 8.23
CA THR A 127 -19.58 -9.23 8.63
C THR A 127 -19.02 -9.33 10.04
N LEU A 128 -18.09 -8.44 10.41
CA LEU A 128 -17.54 -8.42 11.77
C LEU A 128 -18.60 -7.97 12.79
N ASN A 129 -19.41 -6.97 12.45
CA ASN A 129 -20.54 -6.47 13.23
C ASN A 129 -20.23 -6.31 14.74
N VAL A 130 -19.09 -5.68 15.05
CA VAL A 130 -18.64 -5.45 16.42
C VAL A 130 -18.95 -4.01 16.83
N ASN A 131 -19.61 -3.83 17.97
CA ASN A 131 -20.05 -2.49 18.41
C ASN A 131 -18.89 -1.54 18.76
N ASP A 132 -17.74 -2.08 19.17
CA ASP A 132 -16.53 -1.32 19.48
C ASP A 132 -15.60 -1.30 18.26
N CYS A 133 -15.40 -0.11 17.69
CA CYS A 133 -14.57 0.08 16.49
C CYS A 133 -13.10 -0.28 16.69
N ASN A 134 -12.55 -0.15 17.91
CA ASN A 134 -11.17 -0.53 18.19
C ASN A 134 -11.04 -2.05 18.26
N VAL A 135 -12.01 -2.72 18.89
CA VAL A 135 -12.05 -4.20 18.91
C VAL A 135 -12.25 -4.74 17.50
N GLU A 136 -13.15 -4.14 16.72
CA GLU A 136 -13.39 -4.50 15.32
C GLU A 136 -12.11 -4.39 14.48
N ALA A 137 -11.40 -3.26 14.56
CA ALA A 137 -10.16 -3.04 13.81
C ALA A 137 -9.05 -4.03 14.20
N ARG A 138 -8.96 -4.40 15.48
CA ARG A 138 -8.01 -5.43 15.95
C ARG A 138 -8.38 -6.83 15.48
N LEU A 139 -9.68 -7.16 15.50
CA LEU A 139 -10.16 -8.45 14.99
C LEU A 139 -9.88 -8.57 13.48
N ARG A 140 -10.15 -7.52 12.72
CA ARG A 140 -9.84 -7.44 11.28
C ARG A 140 -8.36 -7.68 11.02
N ALA A 141 -7.48 -7.01 11.76
CA ALA A 141 -6.02 -7.18 11.62
C ALA A 141 -5.62 -8.64 11.88
N ARG A 142 -6.13 -9.27 12.93
CA ARG A 142 -5.87 -10.69 13.24
C ARG A 142 -6.30 -11.62 12.12
N ILE A 143 -7.53 -11.45 11.60
CA ILE A 143 -8.05 -12.28 10.50
C ILE A 143 -7.19 -12.12 9.25
N LEU A 144 -6.89 -10.87 8.87
CA LEU A 144 -6.07 -10.58 7.69
C LEU A 144 -4.66 -11.17 7.84
N ILE A 145 -4.01 -10.99 8.99
CA ILE A 145 -2.69 -11.59 9.26
C ILE A 145 -2.75 -13.11 9.20
N SER A 146 -3.80 -13.75 9.71
CA SER A 146 -3.98 -15.20 9.60
C SER A 146 -4.12 -15.66 8.14
N MET A 147 -4.86 -14.93 7.31
CA MET A 147 -4.99 -15.21 5.88
C MET A 147 -3.65 -15.03 5.14
N LEU A 148 -2.94 -13.93 5.40
CA LEU A 148 -1.61 -13.66 4.84
C LEU A 148 -0.59 -14.74 5.22
N ASN A 149 -0.60 -15.18 6.48
CA ASN A 149 0.24 -16.29 6.92
C ASN A 149 -0.12 -17.61 6.25
N ARG A 150 -1.39 -17.84 5.86
CA ARG A 150 -1.78 -19.04 5.12
C ARG A 150 -1.21 -19.02 3.70
N LEU A 151 -1.31 -17.88 3.01
CA LEU A 151 -0.74 -17.70 1.67
C LEU A 151 0.76 -17.98 1.64
N ARG A 152 1.48 -17.66 2.74
CA ARG A 152 2.92 -17.98 2.90
C ARG A 152 3.26 -19.46 2.70
N TYR A 153 2.36 -20.39 3.04
CA TYR A 153 2.63 -21.82 3.04
C TYR A 153 2.18 -22.55 1.77
N GLU A 154 1.59 -21.84 0.81
CA GLU A 154 1.13 -22.41 -0.47
C GLU A 154 2.04 -22.04 -1.65
N SER A 155 3.04 -21.16 -1.41
CA SER A 155 4.11 -20.80 -2.35
C SER A 155 5.35 -21.68 -2.20
#